data_AF-A0A7C5SQD6-F1
#
_entry.id   AF-A0A7C5SQD6-F1
#
_cell.length_a   1.000
_cell.length_b   1.000
_cell.length_c   1.000
_cell.angle_alpha   90.00
_cell.angle_beta   90.00
_cell.angle_gamma   90.00
#
_symmetry.space_group_name_H-M   'P 1'
#
loop_
_entity.id
_entity.type
_entity.pdbx_description
1 polymer ?
#
loop_
_entity_poly.entity_id
_entity_poly.type
_entity_poly.pdbx_seq_one_letter_code
_entity_poly.pdbx_strand_id
1 'polypeptide(L)'
;KERLARALERLGPPPVPVAVENLALDRHDLLQEPAELVRLVEGAGEGFGYTLDLPHAYVQGGEAQIRAYLEAMQASRAPLLHLHLHDNLGDRDAHLPVGAGSLPYPAFKEALAGFAGTAALEVTGGVEGVKNSLRALHAAWDI
;
A
#
# COMPACT_ATOMS: atom_id res chain seq x y z
N LYS A 1 14.41 -8.67 -9.87
CA LYS A 1 14.79 -8.15 -8.54
C LYS A 1 16.10 -7.36 -8.63
N GLU A 2 17.22 -7.95 -9.04
CA GLU A 2 18.52 -7.24 -9.16
C GLU A 2 18.50 -5.96 -10.03
N ARG A 3 17.81 -6.00 -11.19
CA ARG A 3 17.70 -4.80 -12.05
C ARG A 3 16.96 -3.65 -11.38
N LEU A 4 15.92 -3.95 -10.61
CA LEU A 4 15.17 -2.94 -9.85
C LEU A 4 16.02 -2.39 -8.71
N ALA A 5 16.70 -3.24 -7.94
CA ALA A 5 17.63 -2.82 -6.90
C ALA A 5 18.72 -1.87 -7.46
N ARG A 6 19.37 -2.24 -8.56
CA ARG A 6 20.35 -1.38 -9.24
C ARG A 6 19.74 -0.08 -9.77
N ALA A 7 18.47 -0.07 -10.16
CA ALA A 7 17.80 1.14 -10.60
C ALA A 7 17.56 2.10 -9.43
N LEU A 8 17.12 1.58 -8.28
CA LEU A 8 16.96 2.37 -7.05
C LEU A 8 18.31 2.89 -6.52
N GLU A 9 19.35 2.04 -6.48
CA GLU A 9 20.71 2.47 -6.12
C GLU A 9 21.23 3.61 -7.00
N ARG A 10 20.93 3.58 -8.31
CA ARG A 10 21.35 4.62 -9.25
C ARG A 10 20.62 5.95 -9.07
N LEU A 11 19.44 5.94 -8.48
CA LEU A 11 18.75 7.19 -8.12
C LEU A 11 19.50 7.90 -6.97
N GLY A 12 20.31 7.18 -6.19
CA GLY A 12 20.96 7.71 -5.00
C GLY A 12 19.94 8.21 -3.98
N PRO A 13 20.33 9.01 -2.98
CA PRO A 13 19.38 9.70 -2.11
C PRO A 13 18.58 10.71 -2.95
N PRO A 14 17.30 10.47 -3.21
CA PRO A 14 16.54 11.33 -4.10
C PRO A 14 16.22 12.66 -3.40
N PRO A 15 16.15 13.79 -4.13
CA PRO A 15 15.78 15.09 -3.55
C PRO A 15 14.31 15.16 -3.11
N VAL A 16 13.50 14.19 -3.56
CA VAL A 16 12.10 13.99 -3.17
C VAL A 16 11.96 12.51 -2.78
N PRO A 17 11.35 12.16 -1.64
CA PRO A 17 11.22 10.78 -1.23
C PRO A 17 10.57 9.90 -2.29
N VAL A 18 11.10 8.70 -2.48
CA VAL A 18 10.56 7.69 -3.40
C VAL A 18 9.90 6.58 -2.59
N ALA A 19 8.59 6.45 -2.73
CA ALA A 19 7.82 5.38 -2.10
C ALA A 19 7.66 4.21 -3.09
N VAL A 20 8.07 3.00 -2.69
CA VAL A 20 7.97 1.79 -3.51
C VAL A 20 6.72 1.01 -3.07
N GLU A 21 5.88 0.67 -4.05
CA GLU A 21 4.56 0.06 -3.84
C GLU A 21 4.60 -1.47 -3.84
N ASN A 22 3.72 -2.11 -3.07
CA ASN A 22 3.40 -3.54 -3.21
C ASN A 22 2.44 -3.78 -4.38
N LEU A 23 2.78 -4.72 -5.27
CA LEU A 23 2.01 -5.02 -6.49
C LEU A 23 1.84 -6.53 -6.73
N ALA A 24 1.91 -7.38 -5.71
CA ALA A 24 1.91 -8.84 -5.91
C ALA A 24 0.52 -9.42 -6.28
N LEU A 25 0.00 -9.03 -7.45
CA LEU A 25 -1.33 -9.38 -7.95
C LEU A 25 -1.31 -10.65 -8.82
N ASP A 26 -0.18 -10.94 -9.46
CA ASP A 26 0.05 -12.12 -10.28
C ASP A 26 1.38 -12.80 -9.90
N ARG A 27 1.45 -14.13 -10.08
CA ARG A 27 2.65 -14.94 -9.75
C ARG A 27 3.92 -14.54 -10.52
N HIS A 28 3.79 -13.80 -11.62
CA HIS A 28 4.92 -13.30 -12.40
C HIS A 28 5.38 -11.91 -11.97
N ASP A 29 4.68 -11.28 -11.02
CA ASP A 29 5.11 -10.01 -10.46
C ASP A 29 6.45 -10.12 -9.75
N LEU A 30 7.19 -9.01 -9.82
CA LEU A 30 8.61 -9.02 -9.51
C LEU A 30 8.89 -9.27 -8.03
N LEU A 31 8.04 -8.76 -7.14
CA LEU A 31 8.14 -8.92 -5.69
C LEU A 31 6.88 -9.64 -5.24
N GLN A 32 7.03 -10.74 -4.51
CA GLN A 32 5.91 -11.60 -4.11
C GLN A 32 5.68 -11.56 -2.61
N GLU A 33 6.66 -11.17 -1.80
CA GLU A 33 6.54 -11.22 -0.34
C GLU A 33 6.84 -9.86 0.30
N PRO A 34 6.21 -9.52 1.45
CA PRO A 34 6.52 -8.31 2.20
C PRO A 34 8.01 -8.15 2.50
N ALA A 35 8.68 -9.25 2.87
CA ALA A 35 10.10 -9.24 3.17
C ALA A 35 10.98 -8.91 1.94
N GLU A 36 10.50 -9.16 0.72
CA GLU A 36 11.22 -8.79 -0.51
C GLU A 36 11.15 -7.29 -0.77
N LEU A 37 9.98 -6.69 -0.54
CA LEU A 37 9.80 -5.25 -0.63
C LEU A 37 10.65 -4.53 0.44
N VAL A 38 10.62 -5.00 1.70
CA VAL A 38 11.44 -4.44 2.77
C VAL A 38 12.93 -4.48 2.43
N ARG A 39 13.45 -5.64 2.01
CA ARG A 39 14.86 -5.75 1.61
C ARG A 39 15.24 -4.82 0.46
N LEU A 40 14.33 -4.63 -0.50
CA LEU A 40 14.57 -3.73 -1.63
C LEU A 40 14.65 -2.26 -1.19
N VAL A 41 13.69 -1.81 -0.38
CA VAL A 41 13.61 -0.41 0.08
C VAL A 41 14.75 -0.08 1.04
N GLU A 42 15.04 -0.97 2.00
CA GLU A 42 16.18 -0.75 2.91
C GLU A 42 17.52 -0.78 2.18
N GLY A 43 17.66 -1.63 1.15
CA GLY A 43 18.85 -1.67 0.31
C GLY A 43 19.04 -0.41 -0.55
N ALA A 44 17.95 0.25 -0.93
CA ALA A 44 18.01 1.52 -1.67
C ALA A 44 18.53 2.68 -0.81
N GLY A 45 18.30 2.64 0.50
CA GLY A 45 18.88 3.55 1.47
C GLY A 45 18.04 4.80 1.76
N GLU A 46 18.70 5.89 2.14
CA GLU A 46 18.04 7.13 2.58
C GLU A 46 17.18 7.76 1.47
N GLY A 47 16.01 8.27 1.86
CA GLY A 47 15.04 8.90 0.95
C GLY A 47 14.12 7.92 0.23
N PHE A 48 14.21 6.62 0.52
CA PHE A 48 13.24 5.62 0.07
C PHE A 48 12.31 5.20 1.21
N GLY A 49 11.07 4.86 0.86
CA GLY A 49 10.06 4.34 1.78
C GLY A 49 9.02 3.51 1.06
N TYR A 50 7.89 3.30 1.71
CA TYR A 50 6.81 2.44 1.20
C TYR A 50 5.59 3.24 0.74
N THR A 51 5.01 2.78 -0.36
CA THR A 51 3.56 2.92 -0.59
C THR A 51 2.93 1.61 -0.19
N LEU A 52 1.95 1.64 0.73
CA LEU A 52 1.11 0.47 0.98
C LEU A 52 -0.19 0.62 0.21
N ASP A 53 -0.36 -0.21 -0.80
CA ASP A 53 -1.63 -0.48 -1.43
C ASP A 53 -2.34 -1.59 -0.65
N LEU A 54 -3.32 -1.21 0.19
CA LEU A 54 -4.06 -2.17 1.00
C LEU A 54 -4.84 -3.17 0.12
N PRO A 55 -5.56 -2.72 -0.94
CA PRO A 55 -6.31 -3.63 -1.80
C PRO A 55 -5.47 -4.63 -2.60
N HIS A 56 -4.25 -4.30 -3.03
CA HIS A 56 -3.35 -5.24 -3.68
C HIS A 56 -2.97 -6.38 -2.71
N ALA A 57 -2.60 -6.03 -1.48
CA ALA A 57 -2.32 -7.02 -0.45
C ALA A 57 -3.55 -7.89 -0.14
N TYR A 58 -4.75 -7.30 -0.16
CA TYR A 58 -5.98 -8.05 0.02
C TYR A 58 -6.27 -9.05 -1.10
N VAL A 59 -6.02 -8.70 -2.36
CA VAL A 59 -6.10 -9.65 -3.49
C VAL A 59 -5.08 -10.75 -3.34
N GLN A 60 -3.86 -10.41 -2.91
CA GLN A 60 -2.77 -11.36 -2.77
C GLN A 60 -3.06 -12.44 -1.71
N GLY A 61 -3.62 -12.08 -0.55
CA GLY A 61 -3.80 -13.03 0.55
C GLY A 61 -4.77 -12.59 1.64
N GLY A 62 -5.71 -11.71 1.32
CA GLY A 62 -6.74 -11.22 2.22
C GLY A 62 -6.20 -10.35 3.37
N GLU A 63 -6.95 -10.30 4.45
CA GLU A 63 -6.61 -9.49 5.63
C GLU A 63 -5.24 -9.85 6.22
N ALA A 64 -4.90 -11.14 6.26
CA ALA A 64 -3.62 -11.62 6.81
C ALA A 64 -2.43 -11.04 6.04
N GLN A 65 -2.56 -10.87 4.73
CA GLN A 65 -1.49 -10.32 3.90
C GLN A 65 -1.30 -8.82 4.12
N ILE A 66 -2.39 -8.06 4.30
CA ILE A 66 -2.29 -6.63 4.69
C ILE A 66 -1.55 -6.51 6.04
N ARG A 67 -1.90 -7.35 7.02
CA ARG A 67 -1.21 -7.39 8.32
C ARG A 67 0.27 -7.71 8.18
N ALA A 68 0.61 -8.69 7.33
CA ALA A 68 2.00 -9.06 7.07
C ALA A 68 2.82 -7.90 6.47
N TYR A 69 2.24 -7.11 5.56
CA TYR A 69 2.90 -5.89 5.06
C TYR A 69 3.08 -4.84 6.14
N LEU A 70 2.03 -4.54 6.91
CA LEU A 70 2.09 -3.56 8.01
C LEU A 70 3.15 -3.95 9.04
N GLU A 71 3.18 -5.20 9.47
CA GLU A 71 4.17 -5.74 10.42
C GLU A 71 5.59 -5.64 9.86
N ALA A 72 5.79 -6.04 8.59
CA ALA A 72 7.10 -5.98 7.94
C ALA A 72 7.60 -4.54 7.79
N MET A 73 6.72 -3.60 7.41
CA MET A 73 7.06 -2.19 7.27
C MET A 73 7.32 -1.53 8.63
N GLN A 74 6.54 -1.86 9.67
CA GLN A 74 6.77 -1.37 11.04
C GLN A 74 8.10 -1.86 11.63
N ALA A 75 8.53 -3.08 11.28
CA ALA A 75 9.82 -3.61 11.70
C ALA A 75 11.00 -3.05 10.87
N SER A 76 10.73 -2.38 9.75
CA SER A 76 11.73 -1.79 8.88
C SER A 76 12.22 -0.43 9.39
N ARG A 77 13.45 -0.06 9.00
CA ARG A 77 13.98 1.30 9.22
C ARG A 77 13.44 2.33 8.23
N ALA A 78 12.85 1.90 7.12
CA ALA A 78 12.30 2.79 6.11
C ALA A 78 10.86 3.19 6.48
N PRO A 79 10.44 4.43 6.23
CA PRO A 79 9.10 4.89 6.60
C PRO A 79 8.03 4.39 5.62
N LEU A 80 6.82 4.14 6.14
CA LEU A 80 5.60 4.16 5.32
C LEU A 80 5.28 5.62 4.97
N LEU A 81 5.29 5.94 3.68
CA LEU A 81 5.17 7.32 3.19
C LEU A 81 3.80 7.61 2.57
N HIS A 82 3.22 6.61 1.92
CA HIS A 82 2.02 6.77 1.12
C HIS A 82 1.09 5.57 1.24
N LEU A 83 -0.21 5.81 1.08
CA LEU A 83 -1.23 4.78 0.98
C LEU A 83 -1.96 4.90 -0.35
N HIS A 84 -2.25 3.77 -0.99
CA HIS A 84 -3.26 3.68 -2.03
C HIS A 84 -4.51 3.03 -1.45
N LEU A 85 -5.66 3.69 -1.65
CA LEU A 85 -6.93 3.32 -1.05
C LEU A 85 -7.99 3.18 -2.14
N HIS A 86 -8.55 1.98 -2.23
CA HIS A 86 -9.71 1.62 -3.02
C HIS A 86 -10.27 0.30 -2.48
N ASP A 87 -11.14 -0.38 -3.21
CA ASP A 87 -11.71 -1.64 -2.75
C ASP A 87 -11.76 -2.68 -3.86
N ASN A 88 -11.95 -3.92 -3.47
CA ASN A 88 -12.19 -5.05 -4.36
C ASN A 88 -12.86 -6.20 -3.59
N LEU A 89 -13.15 -7.31 -4.27
CA LEU A 89 -13.79 -8.49 -3.66
C LEU A 89 -12.77 -9.58 -3.27
N GLY A 90 -11.48 -9.24 -3.24
CA GLY A 90 -10.37 -10.18 -3.00
C GLY A 90 -9.97 -11.02 -4.22
N ASP A 91 -10.58 -10.79 -5.38
CA ASP A 91 -10.37 -11.59 -6.60
C ASP A 91 -9.48 -10.94 -7.64
N ARG A 92 -9.52 -9.60 -7.74
CA ARG A 92 -8.73 -8.80 -8.68
C ARG A 92 -8.60 -7.38 -8.19
N ASP A 93 -7.66 -6.66 -8.78
CA ASP A 93 -7.54 -5.22 -8.60
C ASP A 93 -8.65 -4.47 -9.37
N ALA A 94 -9.77 -4.23 -8.69
CA ALA A 94 -10.99 -3.69 -9.29
C ALA A 94 -11.14 -2.17 -9.14
N HIS A 95 -10.30 -1.50 -8.35
CA HIS A 95 -10.40 -0.06 -8.05
C HIS A 95 -11.83 0.39 -7.71
N LEU A 96 -12.58 -0.41 -6.94
CA LEU A 96 -13.91 -0.02 -6.49
C LEU A 96 -13.81 1.11 -5.46
N PRO A 97 -14.83 1.98 -5.34
CA PRO A 97 -14.91 2.90 -4.21
C PRO A 97 -14.82 2.16 -2.87
N VAL A 98 -14.15 2.76 -1.88
CA VAL A 98 -14.05 2.19 -0.52
C VAL A 98 -15.45 1.92 0.04
N GLY A 99 -15.66 0.70 0.54
CA GLY A 99 -16.95 0.22 1.06
C GLY A 99 -17.84 -0.43 0.00
N ALA A 100 -17.44 -0.45 -1.28
CA ALA A 100 -18.13 -1.19 -2.34
C ALA A 100 -17.55 -2.59 -2.58
N GLY A 101 -16.43 -2.93 -1.94
CA GLY A 101 -15.84 -4.26 -1.95
C GLY A 101 -16.02 -5.00 -0.63
N SER A 102 -15.08 -5.87 -0.28
CA SER A 102 -15.12 -6.71 0.92
C SER A 102 -13.94 -6.48 1.87
N LEU A 103 -13.09 -5.49 1.59
CA LEU A 103 -11.92 -5.22 2.40
C LEU A 103 -12.33 -4.64 3.77
N PRO A 104 -11.90 -5.23 4.90
CA PRO A 104 -12.38 -4.86 6.23
C PRO A 104 -11.65 -3.63 6.78
N TYR A 105 -11.84 -2.47 6.15
CA TYR A 105 -11.18 -1.21 6.49
C TYR A 105 -11.09 -0.88 8.01
N PRO A 106 -12.16 -1.04 8.81
CA PRO A 106 -12.08 -0.79 10.26
C PRO A 106 -11.00 -1.60 10.99
N ALA A 107 -10.65 -2.79 10.49
CA ALA A 107 -9.68 -3.70 11.11
C ALA A 107 -8.23 -3.17 11.09
N PHE A 108 -7.96 -2.13 10.30
CA PHE A 108 -6.64 -1.51 10.12
C PHE A 108 -6.51 -0.12 10.75
N LYS A 109 -7.57 0.39 11.39
CA LYS A 109 -7.57 1.72 12.04
C LYS A 109 -6.39 1.89 13.00
N GLU A 110 -6.23 0.94 13.93
CA GLU A 110 -5.19 1.02 14.97
C GLU A 110 -3.78 0.85 14.37
N ALA A 111 -3.62 -0.01 13.37
CA ALA A 111 -2.32 -0.24 12.75
C ALA A 111 -1.83 0.97 11.93
N LEU A 112 -2.76 1.78 11.41
CA LEU A 112 -2.49 3.02 10.69
C LEU A 112 -2.70 4.27 11.56
N ALA A 113 -2.96 4.11 12.87
CA ALA A 113 -3.14 5.22 13.78
C ALA A 113 -1.84 6.04 13.86
N GLY A 114 -1.95 7.36 13.66
CA GLY A 114 -0.79 8.26 13.64
C GLY A 114 -0.01 8.26 12.32
N PHE A 115 -0.47 7.55 11.28
CA PHE A 115 0.08 7.73 9.93
C PHE A 115 -0.09 9.20 9.51
N ALA A 116 1.04 9.86 9.23
CA ALA A 116 1.11 11.27 8.88
C ALA A 116 1.52 11.52 7.42
N GLY A 117 1.60 10.44 6.63
CA GLY A 117 1.88 10.53 5.19
C GLY A 117 0.65 10.93 4.40
N THR A 118 0.68 10.67 3.09
CA THR A 118 -0.42 10.97 2.18
C THR A 118 -1.16 9.71 1.78
N ALA A 119 -2.39 9.86 1.31
CA ALA A 119 -3.16 8.77 0.73
C ALA A 119 -3.75 9.20 -0.62
N ALA A 120 -3.79 8.29 -1.58
CA ALA A 120 -4.49 8.45 -2.85
C ALA A 120 -5.75 7.58 -2.85
N LEU A 121 -6.87 8.16 -3.31
CA LEU A 121 -8.09 7.41 -3.62
C LEU A 121 -8.06 7.02 -5.10
N GLU A 122 -7.75 5.77 -5.38
CA GLU A 122 -7.62 5.23 -6.75
C GLU A 122 -8.90 4.51 -7.14
N VAL A 123 -9.97 5.27 -7.41
CA VAL A 123 -11.32 4.70 -7.49
C VAL A 123 -12.01 4.99 -8.82
N THR A 124 -12.76 4.01 -9.30
CA THR A 124 -13.72 4.15 -10.40
C THR A 124 -14.95 4.97 -9.97
N GLY A 125 -15.81 5.32 -10.93
CA GLY A 125 -17.06 6.06 -10.65
C GLY A 125 -16.90 7.58 -10.51
N GLY A 126 -15.72 8.12 -10.81
CA GLY A 126 -15.45 9.56 -10.85
C GLY A 126 -15.69 10.26 -9.50
N VAL A 127 -16.20 11.48 -9.54
CA VAL A 127 -16.40 12.32 -8.35
C VAL A 127 -17.27 11.65 -7.29
N GLU A 128 -18.31 10.91 -7.70
CA GLU A 128 -19.17 10.21 -6.74
C GLU A 128 -18.48 9.00 -6.11
N GLY A 129 -17.62 8.29 -6.86
CA GLY A 129 -16.76 7.23 -6.31
C GLY A 129 -15.83 7.76 -5.22
N VAL A 130 -15.20 8.92 -5.46
CA VAL A 130 -14.36 9.60 -4.46
C VAL A 130 -15.17 10.01 -3.22
N LYS A 131 -16.34 10.64 -3.39
CA LYS A 131 -17.21 11.04 -2.28
C LYS A 131 -17.71 9.85 -1.45
N ASN A 132 -18.09 8.76 -2.10
CA ASN A 132 -18.48 7.52 -1.44
C ASN A 132 -17.32 6.97 -0.59
N SER A 133 -16.12 6.98 -1.16
CA SER A 133 -14.92 6.46 -0.51
C SER A 133 -14.55 7.27 0.73
N LEU A 134 -14.58 8.61 0.62
CA LEU A 134 -14.35 9.50 1.76
C LEU A 134 -15.37 9.25 2.89
N ARG A 135 -16.65 9.10 2.57
CA ARG A 135 -17.68 8.78 3.58
C ARG A 135 -17.42 7.45 4.27
N ALA A 136 -17.02 6.41 3.51
CA ALA A 136 -16.71 5.11 4.07
C ALA A 136 -15.46 5.15 4.96
N LEU A 137 -14.40 5.86 4.53
CA LEU A 137 -13.18 6.02 5.31
C LEU A 137 -13.40 6.82 6.60
N HIS A 138 -14.16 7.91 6.56
CA HIS A 138 -14.54 8.66 7.76
C HIS A 138 -15.26 7.76 8.77
N ALA A 139 -16.20 6.92 8.29
CA ALA A 139 -16.91 5.98 9.15
C ALA A 139 -16.01 4.85 9.70
N ALA A 140 -15.06 4.37 8.90
CA ALA A 140 -14.17 3.26 9.28
C ALA A 140 -13.04 3.68 10.21
N TRP A 141 -12.46 4.86 10.01
CA TRP A 141 -11.25 5.32 10.68
C TRP A 141 -11.45 6.52 11.60
N ASP A 142 -12.64 7.13 11.63
CA ASP A 142 -12.95 8.30 12.47
C ASP A 142 -12.04 9.51 12.17
N ILE A 143 -11.93 9.84 10.88
CA ILE A 143 -11.14 10.95 10.33
C ILE A 143 -12.04 11.95 9.59
#